data_AF-T1BE46-F1
#
_entry.id   AF-T1BE46-F1
#
_cell.length_a   1.000
_cell.length_b   1.000
_cell.length_c   1.000
_cell.angle_alpha   90.00
_cell.angle_beta   90.00
_cell.angle_gamma   90.00
#
_symmetry.space_group_name_H-M   'P 1'
#
loop_
_entity.id
_entity.type
_entity.pdbx_description
1 polymer ?
#
loop_
_entity_poly.entity_id
_entity_poly.type
_entity_poly.pdbx_seq_one_letter_code
_entity_poly.pdbx_strand_id
1 'polypeptide(L)'
;MSNLIEARRRQHAVPIESLDAAALPACRKRLTAAQRHWLQASDFNARAGSVLLLPDADGKLARVLVGVDREEPLWALAALAQSLPEGDYALAAEGVLGDTRLAALGFALGGYR
;
A
#
# COMPACT_ATOMS: atom_id res chain seq x y z
N MET A 1 -10.23 7.86 11.86
CA MET A 1 -10.18 6.39 11.65
C MET A 1 -9.97 6.12 10.17
N SER A 2 -8.95 5.37 9.79
CA SER A 2 -8.62 5.10 8.39
C SER A 2 -9.54 4.02 7.82
N ASN A 3 -10.18 4.29 6.68
CA ASN A 3 -11.18 3.39 6.09
C ASN A 3 -10.63 2.75 4.81
N LEU A 4 -10.73 1.42 4.71
CA LEU A 4 -10.50 0.71 3.45
C LEU A 4 -11.83 0.61 2.68
N ILE A 5 -11.86 1.21 1.49
CA ILE A 5 -13.07 1.29 0.67
C ILE A 5 -12.98 0.33 -0.52
N GLU A 6 -14.10 -0.31 -0.85
CA GLU A 6 -14.26 -1.13 -2.04
C GLU A 6 -13.91 -0.37 -3.33
N ALA A 7 -13.45 -1.14 -4.33
CA ALA A 7 -13.02 -0.64 -5.64
C ALA A 7 -14.03 0.28 -6.36
N ARG A 8 -15.32 0.22 -6.02
CA ARG A 8 -16.39 1.02 -6.63
C ARG A 8 -16.42 2.48 -6.15
N ARG A 9 -15.81 2.81 -5.00
CA ARG A 9 -15.76 4.17 -4.42
C ARG A 9 -14.38 4.84 -4.54
N ARG A 10 -13.55 4.40 -5.50
CA ARG A 10 -12.12 4.78 -5.68
C ARG A 10 -11.81 6.24 -6.00
N GLN A 11 -12.78 7.08 -6.34
CA GLN A 11 -12.52 8.38 -6.99
C GLN A 11 -11.68 9.36 -6.15
N HIS A 12 -11.61 9.18 -4.82
CA HIS A 12 -10.79 9.99 -3.91
C HIS A 12 -9.94 9.17 -2.94
N ALA A 13 -9.87 7.84 -3.11
CA ALA A 13 -9.15 6.98 -2.18
C ALA A 13 -7.67 6.86 -2.57
N VAL A 14 -6.78 6.95 -1.58
CA VAL A 14 -5.34 6.73 -1.78
C VAL A 14 -5.09 5.25 -2.07
N PRO A 15 -4.45 4.90 -3.21
CA PRO A 15 -4.16 3.53 -3.55
C PRO A 15 -3.10 2.92 -2.63
N ILE A 16 -3.39 1.77 -2.04
CA ILE A 16 -2.46 0.88 -1.34
C ILE A 16 -2.01 -0.20 -2.32
N GLU A 17 -0.73 -0.21 -2.65
CA GLU A 17 -0.13 -1.17 -3.56
C GLU A 17 0.76 -2.14 -2.79
N SER A 18 0.35 -3.41 -2.76
CA SER A 18 1.12 -4.49 -2.17
C SER A 18 2.20 -4.96 -3.13
N LEU A 19 3.45 -5.00 -2.67
CA LEU A 19 4.63 -5.36 -3.44
C LEU A 19 5.40 -6.47 -2.74
N ASP A 20 6.06 -7.32 -3.53
CA ASP A 20 7.14 -8.18 -3.09
C ASP A 20 8.46 -7.73 -3.75
N ALA A 21 9.57 -8.37 -3.40
CA ALA A 21 10.87 -8.08 -4.00
C ALA A 21 10.87 -8.26 -5.54
N ALA A 22 10.03 -9.14 -6.08
CA ALA A 22 9.93 -9.41 -7.51
C ALA A 22 9.12 -8.35 -8.28
N ALA A 23 8.11 -7.75 -7.64
CA ALA A 23 7.25 -6.72 -8.22
C ALA A 23 7.80 -5.30 -8.07
N LEU A 24 8.73 -5.08 -7.14
CA LEU A 24 9.37 -3.78 -6.91
C LEU A 24 9.97 -3.14 -8.19
N PRO A 25 10.70 -3.87 -9.07
CA PRO A 25 11.21 -3.30 -10.31
C PRO A 25 10.10 -2.85 -11.28
N ALA A 26 8.99 -3.58 -11.34
CA ALA A 26 7.84 -3.24 -12.18
C ALA A 26 7.12 -2.00 -11.65
N CYS A 27 6.92 -1.91 -10.34
CA CYS A 27 6.40 -0.71 -9.68
C CYS A 27 7.29 0.50 -9.95
N ARG A 28 8.61 0.36 -9.80
CA ARG A 28 9.56 1.47 -10.02
C ARG A 28 9.46 2.07 -11.42
N LYS A 29 9.14 1.28 -12.45
CA LYS A 29 8.93 1.78 -13.83
C LYS A 29 7.66 2.63 -14.00
N ARG A 30 6.65 2.42 -13.13
CA ARG A 30 5.39 3.19 -13.13
C ARG A 30 5.47 4.49 -12.34
N LEU A 31 6.48 4.63 -11.47
CA LEU A 31 6.67 5.81 -10.62
C LEU A 31 7.29 6.98 -11.40
N THR A 32 6.90 8.20 -11.01
CA THR A 32 7.53 9.43 -11.53
C THR A 32 9.00 9.52 -11.11
N ALA A 33 9.78 10.41 -11.73
CA ALA A 33 11.18 10.61 -11.35
C ALA A 33 11.33 11.00 -9.87
N ALA A 34 10.47 11.89 -9.37
CA ALA A 34 10.45 12.31 -7.96
C ALA A 34 10.13 11.14 -7.03
N GLN A 35 9.13 10.32 -7.36
CA GLN A 35 8.77 9.14 -6.57
C GLN A 35 9.87 8.07 -6.57
N ARG A 36 10.59 7.89 -7.68
CA ARG A 36 11.75 7.00 -7.75
C ARG A 36 12.90 7.47 -6.86
N HIS A 37 13.17 8.77 -6.83
CA HIS A 37 14.17 9.34 -5.91
C HIS A 37 13.72 9.18 -4.46
N TRP A 38 12.45 9.41 -4.15
CA TRP A 38 11.91 9.20 -2.80
C TRP A 38 12.03 7.76 -2.34
N LEU A 39 11.69 6.80 -3.21
CA LEU A 39 11.82 5.37 -2.94
C LEU A 39 13.27 4.99 -2.62
N GLN A 40 14.22 5.53 -3.37
CA GLN A 40 15.65 5.31 -3.15
C GLN A 40 16.14 5.99 -1.86
N ALA A 41 15.71 7.22 -1.58
CA ALA A 41 16.07 7.95 -0.36
C ALA A 41 15.46 7.33 0.91
N SER A 42 14.38 6.55 0.76
CA SER A 42 13.71 5.85 1.86
C SER A 42 14.20 4.40 2.04
N ASP A 43 15.20 3.96 1.25
CA ASP A 43 15.74 2.59 1.25
C ASP A 43 14.66 1.48 1.20
N PHE A 44 13.55 1.75 0.51
CA PHE A 44 12.43 0.82 0.45
C PHE A 44 12.74 -0.37 -0.46
N ASN A 45 12.59 -1.58 0.08
CA ASN A 45 12.97 -2.84 -0.58
C ASN A 45 11.81 -3.86 -0.68
N ALA A 46 10.57 -3.44 -0.42
CA ALA A 46 9.39 -4.30 -0.45
C ALA A 46 9.48 -5.57 0.43
N ARG A 47 10.19 -5.50 1.56
CA ARG A 47 10.15 -6.56 2.59
C ARG A 47 8.78 -6.63 3.25
N ALA A 48 8.34 -7.82 3.64
CA ALA A 48 7.10 -7.99 4.40
C ALA A 48 7.05 -7.05 5.62
N GLY A 49 5.96 -6.29 5.76
CA GLY A 49 5.77 -5.30 6.82
C GLY A 49 6.42 -3.93 6.57
N SER A 50 7.20 -3.76 5.49
CA SER A 50 7.71 -2.44 5.11
C SER A 50 6.59 -1.58 4.53
N VAL A 51 6.55 -0.30 4.87
CA VAL A 51 5.55 0.66 4.38
C VAL A 51 6.27 1.90 3.89
N LEU A 52 5.88 2.39 2.72
CA LEU A 52 6.36 3.66 2.18
C LEU A 52 5.17 4.50 1.69
N LEU A 53 5.08 5.69 2.25
CA LEU A 53 4.13 6.72 1.82
C LEU A 53 4.79 7.52 0.68
N LEU A 54 4.16 7.54 -0.48
CA LEU A 54 4.62 8.30 -1.65
C LEU A 54 3.83 9.60 -1.77
N PRO A 55 4.49 10.77 -1.69
CA PRO A 55 3.85 12.04 -1.97
C PRO A 55 3.64 12.27 -3.48
N ASP A 56 2.72 13.15 -3.82
CA ASP A 56 2.59 13.77 -5.15
C ASP A 56 3.50 15.00 -5.27
N ALA A 57 3.38 15.73 -6.39
CA ALA A 57 4.13 16.95 -6.65
C ALA A 57 3.74 18.11 -5.70
N ASP A 58 2.55 18.07 -5.12
CA ASP A 58 2.01 19.07 -4.19
C ASP A 58 2.27 18.69 -2.71
N GLY A 59 2.96 17.56 -2.45
CA GLY A 59 3.26 17.07 -1.11
C GLY A 59 2.11 16.33 -0.42
N LYS A 60 1.00 16.06 -1.12
CA LYS A 60 -0.11 15.25 -0.61
C LYS A 60 0.18 13.77 -0.81
N LEU A 61 -0.47 12.92 -0.01
CA LEU A 61 -0.30 11.48 -0.12
C LEU A 61 -0.92 10.96 -1.43
N ALA A 62 -0.07 10.48 -2.34
CA ALA A 62 -0.49 10.00 -3.66
C ALA A 62 -0.71 8.50 -3.70
N ARG A 63 0.11 7.74 -2.97
CA ARG A 63 0.12 6.28 -2.99
C ARG A 63 0.80 5.74 -1.73
N VAL A 64 0.39 4.56 -1.31
CA VAL A 64 1.06 3.79 -0.26
C VAL A 64 1.62 2.53 -0.89
N LEU A 65 2.92 2.28 -0.72
CA LEU A 65 3.54 1.01 -1.05
C LEU A 65 3.68 0.20 0.23
N VAL A 66 3.30 -1.06 0.19
CA VAL A 66 3.46 -1.99 1.31
C VAL A 66 4.17 -3.23 0.81
N GLY A 67 5.30 -3.57 1.45
CA GLY A 67 5.95 -4.85 1.24
C GLY A 67 5.17 -5.95 1.96
N VAL A 68 4.82 -7.01 1.24
CA VAL A 68 3.97 -8.09 1.75
C VAL A 68 4.60 -9.44 1.48
N ASP A 69 4.23 -10.42 2.30
CA ASP A 69 4.38 -11.82 1.95
C ASP A 69 3.11 -12.29 1.23
N ARG A 70 3.28 -12.97 0.08
CA ARG A 70 2.17 -13.50 -0.71
C ARG A 70 1.53 -14.71 -0.06
N GLU A 71 2.27 -15.42 0.78
CA GLU A 71 1.80 -16.60 1.50
C GLU A 71 0.90 -16.24 2.69
N GLU A 72 1.00 -14.98 3.16
CA GLU A 72 0.30 -14.48 4.34
C GLU A 72 -0.60 -13.24 4.05
N PRO A 73 -1.57 -13.35 3.12
CA PRO A 73 -2.37 -12.20 2.68
C PRO A 73 -3.23 -11.59 3.80
N LEU A 74 -3.60 -12.38 4.81
CA LEU A 74 -4.41 -11.93 5.95
C LEU A 74 -3.62 -10.96 6.85
N TRP A 75 -2.35 -11.23 7.12
CA TRP A 75 -1.55 -10.39 8.01
C TRP A 75 -0.78 -9.28 7.26
N ALA A 76 -0.64 -9.43 5.95
CA ALA A 76 0.04 -8.49 5.06
C ALA A 76 -0.37 -7.02 5.25
N LEU A 77 -1.65 -6.75 5.55
CA LEU A 77 -2.18 -5.39 5.72
C LEU A 77 -2.62 -5.06 7.14
N ALA A 78 -2.53 -6.00 8.08
CA ALA A 78 -3.02 -5.80 9.44
C ALA A 78 -2.22 -4.70 10.16
N ALA A 79 -0.89 -4.73 10.05
CA ALA A 79 -0.02 -3.70 10.63
C ALA A 79 -0.19 -2.32 9.96
N LEU A 80 -0.62 -2.31 8.69
CA LEU A 80 -0.77 -1.08 7.92
C LEU A 80 -1.89 -0.19 8.47
N ALA A 81 -3.00 -0.78 8.93
CA ALA A 81 -4.17 -0.04 9.40
C ALA A 81 -3.86 0.93 10.56
N GLN A 82 -2.85 0.63 11.39
CA GLN A 82 -2.45 1.47 12.52
C GLN A 82 -1.43 2.55 12.14
N SER A 83 -0.69 2.34 11.05
CA SER A 83 0.39 3.25 10.62
C SER A 83 -0.07 4.29 9.61
N LEU A 84 -1.27 4.13 9.05
CA LEU A 84 -1.80 5.05 8.06
C LEU A 84 -2.41 6.30 8.71
N PRO A 85 -2.14 7.50 8.14
CA PRO A 85 -2.87 8.69 8.55
C PRO A 85 -4.37 8.54 8.27
N GLU A 86 -5.17 9.44 8.84
CA GLU A 86 -6.60 9.44 8.58
C GLU A 86 -6.88 9.73 7.10
N GLY A 87 -7.68 8.87 6.47
CA GLY A 87 -8.02 8.99 5.07
C GLY A 87 -8.76 7.77 4.54
N ASP A 88 -9.20 7.90 3.30
CA ASP A 88 -9.82 6.83 2.53
C ASP A 88 -8.76 6.13 1.70
N TYR A 89 -8.68 4.81 1.84
CA TYR A 89 -7.70 3.98 1.16
C TYR A 89 -8.38 2.91 0.32
N ALA A 90 -7.74 2.49 -0.77
CA ALA A 90 -8.24 1.41 -1.61
C ALA A 90 -7.11 0.51 -2.09
N LEU A 91 -7.35 -0.80 -2.18
CA LEU A 91 -6.35 -1.71 -2.72
C LEU A 91 -6.18 -1.48 -4.23
N ALA A 92 -4.92 -1.28 -4.62
CA ALA A 92 -4.51 -1.13 -6.00
C ALA A 92 -4.70 -2.46 -6.75
N ALA A 93 -5.11 -2.38 -8.02
CA ALA A 93 -5.33 -3.57 -8.84
C ALA A 93 -4.01 -4.26 -9.21
N GLU A 94 -2.91 -3.51 -9.18
CA GLU A 94 -1.57 -3.95 -9.54
C GLU A 94 -0.82 -4.63 -8.38
N GLY A 95 -1.50 -4.86 -7.25
CA GLY A 95 -0.93 -5.52 -6.08
C GLY A 95 -0.62 -7.00 -6.31
N VAL A 96 0.39 -7.50 -5.58
CA VAL A 96 0.84 -8.90 -5.67
C VAL A 96 -0.02 -9.91 -4.90
N LEU A 97 -0.96 -9.45 -4.08
CA LEU A 97 -1.83 -10.29 -3.25
C LEU A 97 -2.92 -10.94 -4.10
N GLY A 98 -2.97 -12.28 -4.08
CA GLY A 98 -3.97 -13.06 -4.81
C GLY A 98 -5.38 -12.94 -4.23
N ASP A 99 -5.51 -12.90 -2.90
CA ASP A 99 -6.81 -12.74 -2.22
C ASP A 99 -6.94 -11.35 -1.60
N THR A 100 -7.50 -10.43 -2.39
CA THR A 100 -7.77 -9.05 -1.98
C THR A 100 -8.82 -8.98 -0.85
N ARG A 101 -9.71 -9.97 -0.70
CA ARG A 101 -10.72 -9.99 0.37
C ARG A 101 -10.11 -10.34 1.71
N LEU A 102 -9.22 -11.34 1.75
CA LEU A 102 -8.46 -11.66 2.96
C LEU A 102 -7.56 -10.49 3.38
N ALA A 103 -6.94 -9.82 2.42
CA ALA A 103 -6.15 -8.62 2.70
C ALA A 103 -7.01 -7.48 3.29
N ALA A 104 -8.20 -7.25 2.73
CA ALA A 104 -9.14 -6.27 3.25
C ALA A 104 -9.64 -6.62 4.67
N LEU A 105 -9.89 -7.90 4.92
CA LEU A 105 -10.22 -8.40 6.26
C LEU A 105 -9.08 -8.15 7.25
N GLY A 106 -7.84 -8.47 6.84
CA GLY A 106 -6.63 -8.21 7.62
C GLY A 106 -6.49 -6.75 8.03
N PHE A 107 -6.70 -5.84 7.08
CA PHE A 107 -6.72 -4.41 7.33
C PHE A 107 -7.79 -4.01 8.35
N ALA A 108 -9.02 -4.50 8.21
CA ALA A 108 -10.11 -4.22 9.15
C ALA A 108 -9.81 -4.75 10.57
N LEU A 109 -9.26 -5.96 10.68
CA LEU A 109 -8.84 -6.56 11.95
C LEU A 109 -7.70 -5.79 12.60
N GLY A 110 -6.75 -5.29 11.81
CA GLY A 110 -5.64 -4.49 12.31
C GLY A 110 -6.04 -3.13 12.88
N GLY A 111 -7.18 -2.58 12.44
CA GLY A 111 -7.78 -1.36 12.97
C GLY A 111 -8.70 -1.57 14.18
N TYR A 112 -8.98 -2.82 14.56
CA TYR A 112 -9.87 -3.16 15.67
C TYR A 112 -9.11 -3.14 17.00
N ARG A 113 -9.62 -2.38 17.97
CA ARG A 113 -9.21 -2.40 19.38
C ARG A 113 -10.40 -2.77 20.25
#